data_AF-A0AA97AFX4-F1
#
_entry.id   AF-A0AA97AFX4-F1
#
_cell.length_a   1.000
_cell.length_b   1.000
_cell.length_c   1.000
_cell.angle_alpha   90.00
_cell.angle_beta   90.00
_cell.angle_gamma   90.00
#
_symmetry.space_group_name_H-M   'P 1'
#
loop_
_entity.id
_entity.type
_entity.pdbx_description
1 polymer ?
#
loop_
_entity_poly.entity_id
_entity_poly.type
_entity_poly.pdbx_seq_one_letter_code
_entity_poly.pdbx_strand_id
1 'polypeptide(L)'
;MTTATAARRVTVKAGKEPTAYQRKKMLEALSAPHYRLPGDTNGRSLDVMRAERWIAAHTADGRPAGLAIAAGYQGFTHFRLTKRGRMALLTDAKRAALDAVDTRGSLASSVPWPTLTALVNDGFVQLLNDHGRPDPNGTAYITNLGRRLMSLPEVDETPAANILIAELAKWDVTAEIEDSEHGDQVVYRAGPVEAVFYRPFGKKWQHSATHPAWMHDSSWCLTVYVGADELQMWGPEGDGARTDSAATAVTFAEWLTKPAETAGTLLLAALAEAGVHAVRDLLSYAVALTPGTPNDEVMDGLNIKIADSAPDVDHAPDEHSGWHAWLCDSDGTPVEEFYDGTADGAPVDCATDSAAAARAIADRIAASAA
;
A
#
# COMPACT_ATOMS: atom_id res chain seq x y z
N MET A 1 42.35 24.83 -47.47
CA MET A 1 42.59 25.72 -46.31
C MET A 1 41.35 25.65 -45.43
N THR A 2 41.42 24.88 -44.35
CA THR A 2 40.28 24.62 -43.47
C THR A 2 40.48 25.44 -42.20
N THR A 3 39.71 26.50 -42.02
CA THR A 3 39.79 27.40 -40.88
C THR A 3 39.14 26.74 -39.67
N ALA A 4 39.95 26.16 -38.78
CA ALA A 4 39.48 25.62 -37.52
C ALA A 4 38.99 26.78 -36.61
N THR A 5 37.68 26.83 -36.37
CA THR A 5 37.09 27.78 -35.42
C THR A 5 37.39 27.27 -34.02
N ALA A 6 38.34 27.92 -33.33
CA ALA A 6 38.65 27.62 -31.94
C ALA A 6 37.42 27.91 -31.07
N ALA A 7 36.83 26.84 -30.52
CA ALA A 7 35.73 26.97 -29.57
C ALA A 7 36.21 27.75 -28.34
N ARG A 8 35.67 28.96 -28.16
CA ARG A 8 35.95 29.80 -26.99
C ARG A 8 35.46 29.08 -25.75
N ARG A 9 36.40 28.58 -24.94
CA ARG A 9 36.12 27.97 -23.64
C ARG A 9 35.54 29.06 -22.73
N VAL A 10 34.21 29.07 -22.59
CA VAL A 10 33.53 29.95 -21.63
C VAL A 10 33.74 29.34 -20.26
N THR A 11 34.64 29.92 -19.47
CA THR A 11 34.79 29.57 -18.07
C THR A 11 33.53 30.03 -17.35
N VAL A 12 32.59 29.12 -17.10
CA VAL A 12 31.40 29.39 -16.30
C VAL A 12 31.86 29.73 -14.89
N LYS A 13 31.67 30.98 -14.47
CA LYS A 13 31.95 31.41 -13.10
C LYS A 13 31.16 30.50 -12.14
N ALA A 14 31.85 29.87 -11.20
CA ALA A 14 31.21 29.09 -10.15
C ALA A 14 30.09 29.93 -9.52
N GLY A 15 28.88 29.39 -9.49
CA GLY A 15 27.75 30.07 -8.88
C GLY A 15 28.05 30.35 -7.41
N LYS A 16 27.60 31.49 -6.89
CA LYS A 16 27.67 31.71 -5.44
C LYS A 16 26.81 30.68 -4.72
N GLU A 17 27.20 30.29 -3.52
CA GLU A 17 26.37 29.48 -2.65
C GLU A 17 25.51 30.39 -1.76
N PRO A 18 24.25 30.03 -1.45
CA PRO A 18 23.46 30.76 -0.47
C PRO A 18 24.11 30.72 0.91
N THR A 19 24.18 31.88 1.57
CA THR A 19 24.54 31.94 3.00
C THR A 19 23.53 31.17 3.86
N ALA A 20 23.89 30.80 5.09
CA ALA A 20 22.98 30.06 5.99
C ALA A 20 21.61 30.75 6.17
N TYR A 21 21.59 32.07 6.31
CA TYR A 21 20.35 32.85 6.40
C TYR A 21 19.52 32.79 5.10
N GLN A 22 20.16 32.96 3.93
CA GLN A 22 19.47 32.86 2.65
C GLN A 22 18.93 31.45 2.41
N ARG A 23 19.73 30.42 2.72
CA ARG A 23 19.31 29.01 2.66
C ARG A 23 18.06 28.78 3.50
N LYS A 24 18.06 29.23 4.77
CA LYS A 24 16.89 29.14 5.66
C LYS A 24 15.64 29.78 5.02
N LYS A 25 15.76 31.01 4.50
CA LYS A 25 14.62 31.71 3.86
C LYS A 25 14.16 31.05 2.56
N MET A 26 15.06 30.40 1.82
CA MET A 26 14.72 29.63 0.63
C MET A 26 14.01 28.32 0.98
N LEU A 27 14.37 27.65 2.08
CA LEU A 27 13.65 26.48 2.60
C LEU A 27 12.25 26.87 3.10
N GLU A 28 12.14 27.96 3.87
CA GLU A 28 10.83 28.52 4.28
C GLU A 28 9.95 28.83 3.07
N ALA A 29 10.53 29.41 2.01
CA ALA A 29 9.81 29.66 0.77
C ALA A 29 9.39 28.36 0.07
N LEU A 30 10.23 27.32 0.06
CA LEU A 30 9.95 26.03 -0.57
C LEU A 30 8.76 25.30 0.11
N SER A 31 8.65 25.43 1.43
CA SER A 31 7.53 24.89 2.20
C SER A 31 6.22 25.68 2.02
N ALA A 32 6.30 26.94 1.57
CA ALA A 32 5.14 27.80 1.37
C ALA A 32 4.42 27.55 0.02
N PRO A 33 3.10 27.73 -0.04
CA PRO A 33 2.37 27.72 -1.31
C PRO A 33 2.99 28.69 -2.33
N HIS A 34 3.11 28.23 -3.58
CA HIS A 34 3.68 29.00 -4.70
C HIS A 34 5.10 29.52 -4.47
N TYR A 35 5.88 28.87 -3.60
CA TYR A 35 7.27 29.20 -3.35
C TYR A 35 7.51 30.63 -2.82
N ARG A 36 6.53 31.20 -2.10
CA ARG A 36 6.56 32.61 -1.68
C ARG A 36 7.59 32.82 -0.55
N LEU A 37 8.45 33.82 -0.73
CA LEU A 37 9.39 34.20 0.34
C LEU A 37 8.66 34.87 1.52
N PRO A 38 9.10 34.59 2.76
CA PRO A 38 8.67 35.30 3.96
C PRO A 38 8.88 36.82 3.86
N GLY A 39 7.91 37.60 4.35
CA GLY A 39 7.94 39.07 4.29
C GLY A 39 9.01 39.72 5.17
N ASP A 40 9.55 38.99 6.15
CA ASP A 40 10.63 39.42 7.05
C ASP A 40 12.03 39.22 6.46
N THR A 41 12.14 38.80 5.19
CA THR A 41 13.45 38.61 4.55
C THR A 41 14.18 39.94 4.37
N ASN A 42 15.35 40.11 5.04
CA ASN A 42 16.11 41.35 4.94
C ASN A 42 16.44 41.78 3.49
N GLY A 43 16.38 43.09 3.23
CA GLY A 43 16.55 43.65 1.88
C GLY A 43 17.88 43.30 1.22
N ARG A 44 18.97 43.27 1.98
CA ARG A 44 20.30 42.92 1.46
C ARG A 44 20.35 41.49 0.91
N SER A 45 19.69 40.55 1.58
CA SER A 45 19.58 39.16 1.11
C SER A 45 18.71 39.09 -0.13
N LEU A 46 17.59 39.82 -0.17
CA LEU A 46 16.73 39.90 -1.36
C LEU A 46 17.50 40.41 -2.58
N ASP A 47 18.31 41.46 -2.42
CA ASP A 47 19.14 42.00 -3.51
C ASP A 47 20.11 40.95 -4.06
N VAL A 48 20.81 40.23 -3.19
CA VAL A 48 21.73 39.14 -3.58
C VAL A 48 20.97 38.01 -4.26
N MET A 49 19.88 37.53 -3.67
CA MET A 49 19.08 36.43 -4.21
C MET A 49 18.48 36.79 -5.56
N ARG A 50 18.08 38.05 -5.78
CA ARG A 50 17.60 38.57 -7.06
C ARG A 50 18.73 38.64 -8.09
N ALA A 51 19.90 39.15 -7.69
CA ALA A 51 21.07 39.24 -8.56
C ALA A 51 21.54 37.86 -9.06
N GLU A 52 21.52 36.85 -8.18
CA GLU A 52 21.84 35.45 -8.52
C GLU A 52 20.67 34.71 -9.20
N ARG A 53 19.54 35.40 -9.42
CA ARG A 53 18.29 34.90 -10.01
C ARG A 53 17.69 33.70 -9.26
N TRP A 54 17.93 33.60 -7.96
CA TRP A 54 17.30 32.60 -7.10
C TRP A 54 15.85 32.93 -6.81
N ILE A 55 15.48 34.22 -6.85
CA ILE A 55 14.11 34.69 -6.68
C ILE A 55 13.69 35.61 -7.82
N ALA A 56 12.38 35.69 -8.04
CA ALA A 56 11.76 36.63 -8.97
C ALA A 56 10.53 37.29 -8.35
N ALA A 57 10.34 38.58 -8.62
CA ALA A 57 9.17 39.32 -8.17
C ALA A 57 7.94 38.93 -9.00
N HIS A 58 6.82 38.72 -8.32
CA HIS A 58 5.52 38.38 -8.88
C HIS A 58 4.44 39.31 -8.32
N THR A 59 3.41 39.57 -9.10
CA THR A 59 2.19 40.29 -8.69
C THR A 59 1.31 39.41 -7.79
N ALA A 60 0.28 40.00 -7.18
CA ALA A 60 -0.66 39.28 -6.30
C ALA A 60 -1.39 38.12 -7.01
N ASP A 61 -1.71 38.28 -8.30
CA ASP A 61 -2.29 37.24 -9.17
C ASP A 61 -1.26 36.25 -9.74
N GLY A 62 0.02 36.39 -9.35
CA GLY A 62 1.06 35.42 -9.67
C GLY A 62 1.76 35.59 -11.02
N ARG A 63 1.56 36.71 -11.71
CA ARG A 63 2.28 37.04 -12.95
C ARG A 63 3.68 37.61 -12.65
N PRO A 64 4.67 37.47 -13.55
CA PRO A 64 5.97 38.11 -13.38
C PRO A 64 5.84 39.64 -13.27
N ALA A 65 6.35 40.21 -12.18
CA ALA A 65 6.11 41.63 -11.86
C ALA A 65 6.72 42.59 -12.88
N GLY A 66 7.88 42.25 -13.47
CA GLY A 66 8.55 43.13 -14.44
C GLY A 66 7.70 43.50 -15.65
N LEU A 67 7.00 42.52 -16.23
CA LEU A 67 6.10 42.75 -17.36
C LEU A 67 4.81 43.45 -16.92
N ALA A 68 4.26 43.07 -15.77
CA ALA A 68 3.04 43.69 -15.24
C ALA A 68 3.25 45.18 -14.93
N ILE A 69 4.37 45.54 -14.31
CA ILE A 69 4.72 46.93 -13.99
C ILE A 69 4.91 47.74 -15.28
N ALA A 70 5.58 47.18 -16.30
CA ALA A 70 5.71 47.82 -17.60
C ALA A 70 4.34 48.06 -18.28
N ALA A 71 3.35 47.22 -17.98
CA ALA A 71 1.96 47.37 -18.42
C ALA A 71 1.09 48.22 -17.47
N GLY A 72 1.69 48.92 -16.50
CA GLY A 72 0.99 49.85 -15.60
C GLY A 72 0.49 49.27 -14.28
N TYR A 73 0.83 48.03 -13.92
CA TYR A 73 0.48 47.46 -12.62
C TYR A 73 1.19 48.21 -11.47
N GLN A 74 0.41 48.77 -10.55
CA GLN A 74 0.89 49.49 -9.34
C GLN A 74 0.57 48.75 -8.03
N GLY A 75 0.07 47.52 -8.12
CA GLY A 75 -0.36 46.74 -6.95
C GLY A 75 0.80 46.11 -6.17
N PHE A 76 0.44 45.36 -5.13
CA PHE A 76 1.39 44.63 -4.30
C PHE A 76 2.18 43.59 -5.11
N THR A 77 3.46 43.42 -4.78
CA THR A 77 4.34 42.38 -5.33
C THR A 77 5.02 41.59 -4.22
N HIS A 78 5.31 40.31 -4.46
CA HIS A 78 6.09 39.45 -3.57
C HIS A 78 7.15 38.68 -4.33
N PHE A 79 8.15 38.15 -3.61
CA PHE A 79 9.19 37.30 -4.20
C PHE A 79 8.80 35.83 -4.16
N ARG A 80 9.12 35.09 -5.22
CA ARG A 80 8.99 33.63 -5.29
C ARG A 80 10.33 33.00 -5.66
N LEU A 81 10.59 31.79 -5.15
CA LEU A 81 11.75 30.99 -5.51
C LEU A 81 11.68 30.54 -6.97
N THR A 82 12.76 30.72 -7.73
CA THR A 82 12.86 30.25 -9.13
C THR A 82 13.37 28.81 -9.17
N LYS A 83 13.33 28.16 -10.35
CA LYS A 83 14.01 26.87 -10.56
C LYS A 83 15.50 26.95 -10.20
N ARG A 84 16.18 28.05 -10.57
CA ARG A 84 17.59 28.26 -10.22
C ARG A 84 17.79 28.42 -8.72
N GLY A 85 16.87 29.09 -8.03
CA GLY A 85 16.89 29.19 -6.57
C GLY A 85 16.75 27.83 -5.89
N ARG A 86 15.79 27.01 -6.32
CA ARG A 86 15.66 25.63 -5.86
C ARG A 86 16.95 24.85 -6.05
N MET A 87 17.51 24.88 -7.26
CA MET A 87 18.74 24.14 -7.56
C MET A 87 19.99 24.65 -6.83
N ALA A 88 19.98 25.91 -6.36
CA ALA A 88 21.05 26.46 -5.52
C ALA A 88 21.03 25.92 -4.08
N LEU A 89 19.98 25.21 -3.67
CA LEU A 89 19.93 24.50 -2.38
C LEU A 89 20.69 23.17 -2.40
N LEU A 90 21.06 22.68 -3.59
CA LEU A 90 21.65 21.37 -3.81
C LEU A 90 23.12 21.50 -4.21
N THR A 91 23.98 20.70 -3.58
CA THR A 91 25.27 20.34 -4.17
C THR A 91 25.03 19.35 -5.33
N ASP A 92 26.02 19.16 -6.18
CA ASP A 92 25.90 18.20 -7.30
C ASP A 92 25.63 16.78 -6.80
N ALA A 93 26.23 16.37 -5.68
CA ALA A 93 25.98 15.06 -5.06
C ALA A 93 24.54 14.91 -4.57
N LYS A 94 23.98 15.94 -3.92
CA LYS A 94 22.57 15.92 -3.48
C LYS A 94 21.60 15.87 -4.65
N ARG A 95 21.90 16.63 -5.72
CA ARG A 95 21.09 16.61 -6.94
C ARG A 95 21.11 15.23 -7.60
N ALA A 96 22.29 14.66 -7.79
CA ALA A 96 22.43 13.32 -8.38
C ALA A 96 21.67 12.25 -7.57
N ALA A 97 21.68 12.33 -6.24
CA ALA A 97 20.92 11.42 -5.39
C ALA A 97 19.39 11.58 -5.56
N LEU A 98 18.89 12.82 -5.64
CA LEU A 98 17.45 13.09 -5.84
C LEU A 98 16.96 12.82 -7.26
N ASP A 99 17.80 13.03 -8.28
CA ASP A 99 17.50 12.69 -9.68
C ASP A 99 17.41 11.16 -9.90
N ALA A 100 18.06 10.37 -9.04
CA ALA A 100 18.10 8.91 -9.11
C ALA A 100 17.02 8.21 -8.25
N VAL A 101 16.05 8.96 -7.73
CA VAL A 101 14.92 8.42 -6.97
C VAL A 101 14.05 7.54 -7.86
N ASP A 102 13.63 6.38 -7.34
CA ASP A 102 12.80 5.43 -8.09
C ASP A 102 11.31 5.85 -8.16
N THR A 103 10.49 5.03 -8.79
CA THR A 103 9.04 5.27 -8.94
C THR A 103 8.29 5.30 -7.61
N ARG A 104 8.82 4.63 -6.57
CA ARG A 104 8.30 4.62 -5.20
C ARG A 104 8.94 5.69 -4.32
N GLY A 105 9.68 6.63 -4.90
CA GLY A 105 10.28 7.73 -4.17
C GLY A 105 11.48 7.32 -3.30
N SER A 106 11.98 6.10 -3.41
CA SER A 106 13.15 5.62 -2.66
C SER A 106 14.45 6.06 -3.30
N LEU A 107 15.42 6.41 -2.48
CA LEU A 107 16.81 6.65 -2.91
C LEU A 107 17.57 5.32 -2.97
N ALA A 108 18.60 5.25 -3.83
CA ALA A 108 19.47 4.09 -3.89
C ALA A 108 20.28 3.91 -2.59
N SER A 109 20.46 2.66 -2.15
CA SER A 109 21.26 2.33 -0.96
C SER A 109 22.75 2.70 -1.10
N SER A 110 23.22 2.99 -2.31
CA SER A 110 24.59 3.41 -2.61
C SER A 110 24.85 4.91 -2.41
N VAL A 111 23.85 5.71 -2.04
CA VAL A 111 24.04 7.14 -1.76
C VAL A 111 25.01 7.31 -0.58
N PRO A 112 26.13 8.05 -0.74
CA PRO A 112 27.11 8.21 0.33
C PRO A 112 26.50 8.82 1.59
N TRP A 113 26.84 8.27 2.75
CA TRP A 113 26.31 8.69 4.06
C TRP A 113 26.35 10.21 4.30
N PRO A 114 27.45 10.96 3.98
CA PRO A 114 27.45 12.41 4.15
C PRO A 114 26.39 13.14 3.31
N THR A 115 26.11 12.65 2.10
CA THR A 115 25.08 13.21 1.22
C THR A 115 23.69 12.92 1.77
N LEU A 116 23.44 11.68 2.20
CA LEU A 116 22.16 11.26 2.76
C LEU A 116 21.83 12.04 4.04
N THR A 117 22.76 12.09 5.01
CA THR A 117 22.60 12.88 6.25
C THR A 117 22.28 14.34 5.95
N ALA A 118 22.95 14.91 4.95
CA ALA A 118 22.70 16.29 4.57
C ALA A 118 21.36 16.51 3.86
N LEU A 119 20.79 15.51 3.18
CA LEU A 119 19.43 15.55 2.61
C LEU A 119 18.36 15.42 3.71
N VAL A 120 18.58 14.53 4.68
CA VAL A 120 17.71 14.34 5.84
C VAL A 120 17.65 15.60 6.70
N ASN A 121 18.80 16.21 7.00
CA ASN A 121 18.87 17.45 7.79
C ASN A 121 18.19 18.64 7.10
N ASP A 122 18.12 18.65 5.77
CA ASP A 122 17.38 19.68 5.02
C ASP A 122 15.86 19.38 4.93
N GLY A 123 15.42 18.20 5.37
CA GLY A 123 14.04 17.72 5.27
C GLY A 123 13.62 17.29 3.86
N PHE A 124 14.54 17.11 2.92
CA PHE A 124 14.22 16.65 1.55
C PHE A 124 14.01 15.14 1.46
N VAL A 125 14.56 14.42 2.44
CA VAL A 125 14.49 12.97 2.56
C VAL A 125 14.13 12.62 3.99
N GLN A 126 13.37 11.57 4.18
CA GLN A 126 13.13 10.94 5.49
C GLN A 126 13.56 9.48 5.44
N LEU A 127 14.00 8.94 6.57
CA LEU A 127 14.36 7.54 6.70
C LEU A 127 13.23 6.83 7.42
N LEU A 128 12.64 5.81 6.79
CA LEU A 128 11.53 5.03 7.34
C LEU A 128 11.94 3.56 7.51
N ASN A 129 11.57 2.95 8.63
CA ASN A 129 11.69 1.50 8.79
C ASN A 129 10.62 0.75 8.00
N ASP A 130 10.62 -0.58 8.09
CA ASP A 130 9.66 -1.45 7.40
C ASP A 130 8.20 -1.27 7.87
N HIS A 131 7.98 -0.52 8.96
CA HIS A 131 6.67 -0.11 9.47
C HIS A 131 6.34 1.35 9.12
N GLY A 132 7.07 2.01 8.22
CA GLY A 132 6.76 3.38 7.80
C GLY A 132 6.98 4.44 8.88
N ARG A 133 7.65 4.08 9.97
CA ARG A 133 7.97 4.97 11.09
C ARG A 133 9.38 5.56 10.90
N PRO A 134 9.64 6.81 11.34
CA PRO A 134 10.97 7.39 11.26
C PRO A 134 12.05 6.55 11.98
N ASP A 135 13.10 6.16 11.25
CA ASP A 135 14.20 5.35 11.79
C ASP A 135 15.54 5.76 11.15
N PRO A 136 16.59 6.13 11.92
CA PRO A 136 17.90 6.47 11.39
C PRO A 136 18.58 5.40 10.52
N ASN A 137 18.18 4.13 10.66
CA ASN A 137 18.69 3.00 9.87
C ASN A 137 17.71 2.56 8.77
N GLY A 138 16.59 3.27 8.62
CA GLY A 138 15.55 2.97 7.66
C GLY A 138 15.93 3.25 6.20
N THR A 139 15.01 2.91 5.30
CA THR A 139 15.11 3.22 3.87
C THR A 139 14.82 4.71 3.63
N ALA A 140 15.59 5.33 2.74
CA ALA A 140 15.53 6.75 2.44
C ALA A 140 14.46 7.06 1.37
N TYR A 141 13.47 7.87 1.73
CA TYR A 141 12.39 8.30 0.82
C TYR A 141 12.36 9.81 0.66
N ILE A 142 12.08 10.27 -0.56
CA ILE A 142 11.88 11.69 -0.86
C ILE A 142 10.59 12.21 -0.19
N THR A 143 10.67 13.35 0.50
CA THR A 143 9.50 14.02 1.11
C THR A 143 8.79 14.91 0.09
N ASN A 144 7.59 15.41 0.41
CA ASN A 144 6.94 16.46 -0.40
C ASN A 144 7.80 17.72 -0.58
N LEU A 145 8.62 18.07 0.42
CA LEU A 145 9.57 19.17 0.30
C LEU A 145 10.65 18.87 -0.76
N GLY A 146 11.18 17.64 -0.76
CA GLY A 146 12.09 17.17 -1.80
C GLY A 146 11.44 17.12 -3.19
N ARG A 147 10.19 16.65 -3.28
CA ARG A 147 9.41 16.64 -4.54
C ARG A 147 9.23 18.05 -5.11
N ARG A 148 8.82 19.01 -4.28
CA ARG A 148 8.74 20.45 -4.64
C ARG A 148 10.09 21.00 -5.11
N LEU A 149 11.19 20.62 -4.46
CA LEU A 149 12.53 21.02 -4.86
C LEU A 149 12.83 20.60 -6.30
N MET A 150 12.51 19.34 -6.61
CA MET A 150 12.74 18.69 -7.90
C MET A 150 11.64 18.99 -8.95
N SER A 151 10.59 19.73 -8.56
CA SER A 151 9.40 19.99 -9.40
C SER A 151 8.62 18.72 -9.76
N LEU A 152 8.67 17.72 -8.89
CA LEU A 152 7.82 16.53 -8.95
C LEU A 152 6.45 16.84 -8.34
N PRO A 153 5.39 16.14 -8.77
CA PRO A 153 4.10 16.20 -8.09
C PRO A 153 4.22 15.84 -6.61
N GLU A 154 3.52 16.60 -5.78
CA GLU A 154 3.30 16.25 -4.37
C GLU A 154 2.43 14.99 -4.28
N VAL A 155 2.60 14.28 -3.17
CA VAL A 155 1.92 13.02 -2.88
C VAL A 155 1.21 13.13 -1.53
N ASP A 156 0.22 12.27 -1.32
CA ASP A 156 -0.53 12.23 -0.08
C ASP A 156 0.26 11.50 1.01
N GLU A 157 0.90 12.26 1.90
CA GLU A 157 1.71 11.72 3.00
C GLU A 157 0.87 11.09 4.14
N THR A 158 -0.46 11.04 4.02
CA THR A 158 -1.33 10.38 5.01
C THR A 158 -1.02 8.88 5.06
N PRO A 159 -0.75 8.30 6.24
CA PRO A 159 -0.66 6.84 6.41
C PRO A 159 -1.89 6.13 5.85
N ALA A 160 -1.71 5.01 5.14
CA ALA A 160 -2.83 4.28 4.53
C ALA A 160 -3.89 3.86 5.58
N ALA A 161 -3.45 3.43 6.76
CA ALA A 161 -4.28 3.07 7.90
C ALA A 161 -5.23 4.19 8.30
N ASN A 162 -4.74 5.42 8.38
CA ASN A 162 -5.56 6.57 8.78
C ASN A 162 -6.66 6.84 7.75
N ILE A 163 -6.42 6.55 6.48
CA ILE A 163 -7.43 6.67 5.43
C ILE A 163 -8.49 5.58 5.63
N LEU A 164 -8.08 4.30 5.76
CA LEU A 164 -9.02 3.19 5.96
C LEU A 164 -9.86 3.35 7.24
N ILE A 165 -9.24 3.68 8.37
CA ILE A 165 -9.94 3.91 9.64
C ILE A 165 -10.97 5.05 9.50
N ALA A 166 -10.61 6.14 8.81
CA ALA A 166 -11.54 7.24 8.57
C ALA A 166 -12.71 6.85 7.64
N GLU A 167 -12.49 5.93 6.69
CA GLU A 167 -13.55 5.41 5.82
C GLU A 167 -14.45 4.40 6.55
N LEU A 168 -13.87 3.48 7.35
CA LEU A 168 -14.62 2.54 8.19
C LEU A 168 -15.51 3.27 9.21
N ALA A 169 -15.00 4.36 9.81
CA ALA A 169 -15.76 5.15 10.76
C ALA A 169 -17.04 5.79 10.16
N LYS A 170 -17.13 5.97 8.83
CA LYS A 170 -18.37 6.46 8.17
C LYS A 170 -19.51 5.43 8.21
N TRP A 171 -19.18 4.17 8.48
CA TRP A 171 -20.08 3.03 8.57
C TRP A 171 -20.25 2.53 10.01
N ASP A 172 -19.88 3.35 11.00
CA ASP A 172 -19.87 3.00 12.43
C ASP A 172 -18.96 1.79 12.76
N VAL A 173 -18.01 1.47 11.89
CA VAL A 173 -17.00 0.43 12.11
C VAL A 173 -15.77 1.04 12.80
N THR A 174 -15.57 0.71 14.07
CA THR A 174 -14.42 1.20 14.85
C THR A 174 -13.25 0.23 14.70
N ALA A 175 -12.15 0.70 14.10
CA ALA A 175 -10.92 -0.06 13.93
C ALA A 175 -9.72 0.72 14.48
N GLU A 176 -8.66 0.00 14.83
CA GLU A 176 -7.41 0.57 15.35
C GLU A 176 -6.19 0.03 14.61
N ILE A 177 -5.00 0.59 14.89
CA ILE A 177 -3.75 0.12 14.30
C ILE A 177 -3.08 -0.80 15.31
N GLU A 178 -2.66 -1.98 14.89
CA GLU A 178 -1.86 -2.90 15.68
C GLU A 178 -0.53 -3.21 15.01
N ASP A 179 0.46 -3.54 15.84
CA ASP A 179 1.79 -3.98 15.41
C ASP A 179 1.79 -5.52 15.41
N SER A 180 2.27 -6.13 14.33
CA SER A 180 2.44 -7.58 14.20
C SER A 180 3.90 -7.94 13.89
N GLU A 181 4.24 -9.23 13.95
CA GLU A 181 5.58 -9.69 13.56
C GLU A 181 5.92 -9.44 12.07
N HIS A 182 4.92 -9.16 11.24
CA HIS A 182 5.05 -8.97 9.80
C HIS A 182 4.80 -7.51 9.37
N GLY A 183 4.39 -6.64 10.29
CA GLY A 183 4.13 -5.24 10.02
C GLY A 183 2.93 -4.65 10.77
N ASP A 184 2.69 -3.38 10.53
CA ASP A 184 1.51 -2.69 11.08
C ASP A 184 0.26 -3.03 10.26
N GLN A 185 -0.86 -3.25 10.94
CA GLN A 185 -2.15 -3.64 10.36
C GLN A 185 -3.28 -2.83 10.99
N VAL A 186 -4.39 -2.68 10.27
CA VAL A 186 -5.64 -2.11 10.84
C VAL A 186 -6.49 -3.28 11.31
N VAL A 187 -6.99 -3.23 12.54
CA VAL A 187 -7.75 -4.33 13.14
C VAL A 187 -9.10 -3.85 13.64
N TYR A 188 -10.13 -4.62 13.33
CA TYR A 188 -11.49 -4.49 13.86
C TYR A 188 -11.80 -5.72 14.72
N ARG A 189 -12.42 -5.51 15.89
CA ARG A 189 -12.92 -6.60 16.74
C ARG A 189 -14.30 -6.25 17.30
N ALA A 190 -15.29 -7.10 17.04
CA ALA A 190 -16.59 -7.01 17.68
C ALA A 190 -17.27 -8.39 17.77
N GLY A 191 -17.62 -8.80 18.99
CA GLY A 191 -18.23 -10.10 19.22
C GLY A 191 -17.31 -11.24 18.76
N PRO A 192 -17.78 -12.19 17.93
CA PRO A 192 -16.97 -13.29 17.42
C PRO A 192 -16.12 -12.92 16.20
N VAL A 193 -16.23 -11.68 15.70
CA VAL A 193 -15.56 -11.24 14.48
C VAL A 193 -14.28 -10.47 14.82
N GLU A 194 -13.17 -10.91 14.27
CA GLU A 194 -11.92 -10.17 14.16
C GLU A 194 -11.58 -9.99 12.68
N ALA A 195 -11.22 -8.78 12.27
CA ALA A 195 -10.85 -8.49 10.88
C ALA A 195 -9.56 -7.71 10.84
N VAL A 196 -8.59 -8.22 10.09
CA VAL A 196 -7.23 -7.70 9.98
C VAL A 196 -6.99 -7.23 8.56
N PHE A 197 -6.69 -5.94 8.40
CA PHE A 197 -6.43 -5.31 7.11
C PHE A 197 -4.96 -4.92 7.02
N TYR A 198 -4.31 -5.34 5.94
CA TYR A 198 -2.92 -4.98 5.67
C TYR A 198 -2.71 -4.66 4.19
N ARG A 199 -1.68 -3.85 3.89
CA ARG A 199 -1.22 -3.63 2.51
C ARG A 199 0.18 -4.20 2.34
N PRO A 200 0.39 -5.13 1.40
CA PRO A 200 1.72 -5.59 1.04
C PRO A 200 2.65 -4.41 0.76
N PHE A 201 3.87 -4.50 1.31
CA PHE A 201 4.91 -3.50 1.13
C PHE A 201 6.27 -4.17 1.08
N GLY A 202 7.13 -3.80 0.14
CA GLY A 202 8.47 -4.37 0.05
C GLY A 202 8.52 -5.78 -0.57
N LYS A 203 9.26 -6.70 0.03
CA LYS A 203 9.49 -8.07 -0.48
C LYS A 203 8.91 -9.10 0.49
N LYS A 204 8.28 -10.16 -0.06
CA LYS A 204 7.83 -11.38 0.64
C LYS A 204 7.13 -11.15 2.00
N TRP A 205 5.80 -11.14 1.99
CA TRP A 205 4.91 -11.11 3.18
C TRP A 205 5.02 -9.90 4.12
N GLN A 206 6.00 -9.02 3.91
CA GLN A 206 6.06 -7.72 4.56
C GLN A 206 4.83 -6.89 4.18
N HIS A 207 4.23 -6.27 5.18
CA HIS A 207 3.12 -5.35 5.00
C HIS A 207 3.26 -4.15 5.93
N SER A 208 2.58 -3.07 5.61
CA SER A 208 2.49 -1.94 6.53
C SER A 208 1.28 -1.11 6.18
N ALA A 209 0.41 -0.92 7.16
CA ALA A 209 -0.70 0.01 7.04
C ALA A 209 -0.26 1.47 7.32
N THR A 210 0.88 1.67 7.96
CA THR A 210 1.35 2.96 8.49
C THR A 210 2.29 3.71 7.56
N HIS A 211 2.79 3.08 6.50
CA HIS A 211 3.43 3.79 5.41
C HIS A 211 2.46 4.80 4.75
N PRO A 212 2.99 5.92 4.22
CA PRO A 212 2.20 6.85 3.43
C PRO A 212 1.49 6.15 2.26
N ALA A 213 0.22 6.52 2.05
CA ALA A 213 -0.67 5.95 1.05
C ALA A 213 -0.05 5.81 -0.36
N TRP A 214 0.74 6.78 -0.78
CA TRP A 214 1.38 6.82 -2.10
C TRP A 214 2.50 5.79 -2.29
N MET A 215 2.97 5.15 -1.22
CA MET A 215 4.04 4.14 -1.27
C MET A 215 3.51 2.72 -1.53
N HIS A 216 2.19 2.53 -1.54
CA HIS A 216 1.54 1.25 -1.81
C HIS A 216 1.08 1.16 -3.27
N ASP A 217 1.27 -0.01 -3.86
CA ASP A 217 0.87 -0.34 -5.23
C ASP A 217 -0.14 -1.50 -5.31
N SER A 218 -0.64 -1.97 -4.17
CA SER A 218 -1.60 -3.08 -4.05
C SER A 218 -2.82 -2.64 -3.25
N SER A 219 -4.00 -3.21 -3.50
CA SER A 219 -5.20 -2.96 -2.68
C SER A 219 -5.02 -3.46 -1.23
N TRP A 220 -6.03 -3.23 -0.39
CA TRP A 220 -6.06 -3.84 0.94
C TRP A 220 -6.24 -5.35 0.83
N CYS A 221 -5.47 -6.10 1.60
CA CYS A 221 -5.78 -7.49 1.92
C CYS A 221 -6.47 -7.52 3.27
N LEU A 222 -7.49 -8.35 3.40
CA LEU A 222 -8.34 -8.49 4.58
C LEU A 222 -8.39 -9.97 4.96
N THR A 223 -8.07 -10.28 6.21
CA THR A 223 -8.34 -11.58 6.81
C THR A 223 -9.41 -11.41 7.88
N VAL A 224 -10.53 -12.11 7.75
CA VAL A 224 -11.62 -12.10 8.71
C VAL A 224 -11.69 -13.42 9.44
N TYR A 225 -11.64 -13.37 10.76
CA TYR A 225 -11.86 -14.50 11.64
C TYR A 225 -13.28 -14.42 12.22
N VAL A 226 -14.05 -15.49 12.09
CA VAL A 226 -15.37 -15.64 12.73
C VAL A 226 -15.31 -16.86 13.63
N GLY A 227 -15.03 -16.63 14.91
CA GLY A 227 -14.76 -17.74 15.83
C GLY A 227 -13.45 -18.46 15.47
N ALA A 228 -13.54 -19.67 14.92
CA ALA A 228 -12.39 -20.46 14.48
C ALA A 228 -12.19 -20.44 12.95
N ASP A 229 -13.15 -19.88 12.20
CA ASP A 229 -13.11 -19.85 10.75
C ASP A 229 -12.32 -18.62 10.27
N GLU A 230 -11.49 -18.80 9.24
CA GLU A 230 -10.72 -17.75 8.58
C GLU A 230 -11.22 -17.57 7.14
N LEU A 231 -11.47 -16.32 6.75
CA LEU A 231 -11.83 -15.90 5.40
C LEU A 231 -10.82 -14.85 4.92
N GLN A 232 -10.26 -15.04 3.72
CA GLN A 232 -9.38 -14.04 3.11
C GLN A 232 -10.08 -13.31 1.97
N MET A 233 -9.93 -12.00 1.93
CA MET A 233 -10.56 -11.13 0.95
C MET A 233 -9.55 -10.11 0.42
N TRP A 234 -9.66 -9.80 -0.86
CA TRP A 234 -8.94 -8.69 -1.46
C TRP A 234 -9.88 -7.51 -1.66
N GLY A 235 -9.49 -6.35 -1.17
CA GLY A 235 -10.14 -5.09 -1.47
C GLY A 235 -10.08 -4.83 -2.98
N PRO A 236 -11.08 -4.14 -3.54
CA PRO A 236 -11.11 -3.85 -4.97
C PRO A 236 -9.89 -3.03 -5.37
N GLU A 237 -9.33 -3.35 -6.55
CA GLU A 237 -8.27 -2.54 -7.16
C GLU A 237 -8.86 -1.23 -7.69
N GLY A 238 -8.45 -0.10 -7.13
CA GLY A 238 -8.86 1.23 -7.57
C GLY A 238 -7.68 2.14 -7.93
N ASP A 239 -8.00 3.39 -8.27
CA ASP A 239 -7.04 4.43 -8.66
C ASP A 239 -6.26 5.02 -7.45
N GLY A 240 -5.90 4.17 -6.49
CA GLY A 240 -5.06 4.49 -5.35
C GLY A 240 -5.75 4.43 -3.99
N ALA A 241 -4.93 4.58 -2.94
CA ALA A 241 -5.27 4.25 -1.55
C ALA A 241 -6.61 4.80 -1.03
N ARG A 242 -7.03 5.99 -1.44
CA ARG A 242 -8.30 6.59 -0.98
C ARG A 242 -9.51 5.88 -1.58
N THR A 243 -9.47 5.63 -2.87
CA THR A 243 -10.52 4.89 -3.58
C THR A 243 -10.59 3.46 -3.04
N ASP A 244 -9.43 2.79 -2.90
CA ASP A 244 -9.34 1.43 -2.37
C ASP A 244 -9.90 1.38 -0.94
N SER A 245 -9.46 2.29 -0.06
CA SER A 245 -9.91 2.32 1.34
C SER A 245 -11.41 2.57 1.47
N ALA A 246 -11.97 3.47 0.66
CA ALA A 246 -13.40 3.76 0.67
C ALA A 246 -14.20 2.53 0.23
N ALA A 247 -13.78 1.88 -0.86
CA ALA A 247 -14.45 0.71 -1.38
C ALA A 247 -14.31 -0.50 -0.44
N THR A 248 -13.12 -0.75 0.13
CA THR A 248 -12.90 -1.76 1.18
C THR A 248 -13.80 -1.52 2.39
N ALA A 249 -13.92 -0.27 2.86
CA ALA A 249 -14.79 0.05 3.99
C ALA A 249 -16.27 -0.24 3.72
N VAL A 250 -16.76 0.09 2.51
CA VAL A 250 -18.13 -0.21 2.08
C VAL A 250 -18.35 -1.73 2.06
N THR A 251 -17.50 -2.47 1.34
CA THR A 251 -17.62 -3.93 1.21
C THR A 251 -17.59 -4.62 2.57
N PHE A 252 -16.68 -4.21 3.47
CA PHE A 252 -16.60 -4.80 4.79
C PHE A 252 -17.82 -4.46 5.67
N ALA A 253 -18.31 -3.22 5.61
CA ALA A 253 -19.52 -2.84 6.34
C ALA A 253 -20.76 -3.60 5.85
N GLU A 254 -20.91 -3.77 4.54
CA GLU A 254 -21.98 -4.59 3.95
C GLU A 254 -21.87 -6.04 4.43
N TRP A 255 -20.67 -6.62 4.39
CA TRP A 255 -20.40 -7.97 4.88
C TRP A 255 -20.76 -8.12 6.37
N LEU A 256 -20.46 -7.13 7.22
CA LEU A 256 -20.84 -7.18 8.64
C LEU A 256 -22.36 -7.24 8.85
N THR A 257 -23.15 -6.61 7.97
CA THR A 257 -24.62 -6.61 8.08
C THR A 257 -25.26 -7.86 7.48
N LYS A 258 -24.62 -8.43 6.47
CA LYS A 258 -25.07 -9.61 5.76
C LYS A 258 -23.84 -10.34 5.22
N PRO A 259 -23.23 -11.23 6.02
CA PRO A 259 -22.10 -12.02 5.55
C PRO A 259 -22.52 -12.74 4.28
N ALA A 260 -21.72 -12.60 3.23
CA ALA A 260 -22.01 -13.30 1.99
C ALA A 260 -21.96 -14.80 2.27
N GLU A 261 -23.03 -15.51 1.91
CA GLU A 261 -22.99 -16.96 1.81
C GLU A 261 -22.05 -17.29 0.65
N THR A 262 -20.96 -18.00 0.93
CA THR A 262 -20.02 -18.53 -0.07
C THR A 262 -20.31 -20.00 -0.35
N ALA A 263 -19.79 -20.53 -1.45
CA ALA A 263 -19.83 -21.97 -1.72
C ALA A 263 -19.26 -22.76 -0.53
N GLY A 264 -18.10 -22.34 0.00
CA GLY A 264 -17.49 -22.92 1.18
C GLY A 264 -18.38 -22.89 2.43
N THR A 265 -19.12 -21.80 2.69
CA THR A 265 -20.04 -21.76 3.85
C THR A 265 -21.21 -22.74 3.73
N LEU A 266 -21.73 -22.95 2.50
CA LEU A 266 -22.76 -23.95 2.23
C LEU A 266 -22.21 -25.37 2.44
N LEU A 267 -20.97 -25.63 2.00
CA LEU A 267 -20.29 -26.91 2.24
C LEU A 267 -20.05 -27.17 3.73
N LEU A 268 -19.54 -26.18 4.48
CA LEU A 268 -19.32 -26.32 5.92
C LEU A 268 -20.62 -26.58 6.68
N ALA A 269 -21.71 -25.89 6.31
CA ALA A 269 -23.04 -26.16 6.88
C ALA A 269 -23.50 -27.60 6.59
N ALA A 270 -23.35 -28.07 5.34
CA ALA A 270 -23.68 -29.44 4.95
C ALA A 270 -22.82 -30.49 5.66
N LEU A 271 -21.52 -30.23 5.83
CA LEU A 271 -20.60 -31.10 6.59
C LEU A 271 -21.01 -31.17 8.06
N ALA A 272 -21.32 -30.04 8.67
CA ALA A 272 -21.78 -29.99 10.06
C ALA A 272 -23.10 -30.77 10.26
N GLU A 273 -24.05 -30.65 9.33
CA GLU A 273 -25.29 -31.45 9.34
C GLU A 273 -25.02 -32.96 9.21
N ALA A 274 -23.98 -33.34 8.46
CA ALA A 274 -23.52 -34.72 8.34
C ALA A 274 -22.67 -35.19 9.54
N GLY A 275 -22.43 -34.33 10.55
CA GLY A 275 -21.59 -34.64 11.70
C GLY A 275 -20.09 -34.69 11.38
N VAL A 276 -19.68 -34.06 10.28
CA VAL A 276 -18.29 -33.98 9.81
C VAL A 276 -17.72 -32.62 10.18
N HIS A 277 -16.56 -32.63 10.83
CA HIS A 277 -15.80 -31.42 11.13
C HIS A 277 -14.69 -31.25 10.10
N ALA A 278 -14.62 -30.06 9.48
CA ALA A 278 -13.57 -29.69 8.56
C ALA A 278 -12.71 -28.57 9.14
N VAL A 279 -11.45 -28.52 8.73
CA VAL A 279 -10.52 -27.41 8.99
C VAL A 279 -10.19 -26.74 7.67
N ARG A 280 -9.98 -25.42 7.71
CA ARG A 280 -9.60 -24.66 6.52
C ARG A 280 -8.18 -25.02 6.08
N ASP A 281 -8.00 -25.23 4.78
CA ASP A 281 -6.73 -25.25 4.06
C ASP A 281 -6.75 -24.11 3.01
N LEU A 282 -5.60 -23.77 2.46
CA LEU A 282 -5.38 -22.51 1.73
C LEU A 282 -6.46 -22.20 0.67
N LEU A 283 -6.84 -23.20 -0.13
CA LEU A 283 -7.85 -23.13 -1.19
C LEU A 283 -8.89 -24.26 -1.10
N SER A 284 -8.98 -24.91 0.07
CA SER A 284 -9.74 -26.14 0.26
C SER A 284 -10.13 -26.33 1.73
N TYR A 285 -10.84 -27.41 2.03
CA TYR A 285 -11.03 -27.89 3.39
C TYR A 285 -10.36 -29.24 3.58
N ALA A 286 -9.87 -29.50 4.79
CA ALA A 286 -9.34 -30.80 5.19
C ALA A 286 -10.22 -31.42 6.28
N VAL A 287 -10.43 -32.72 6.21
CA VAL A 287 -11.25 -33.50 7.15
C VAL A 287 -10.44 -34.70 7.62
N ALA A 288 -10.35 -34.89 8.93
CA ALA A 288 -9.68 -36.06 9.49
C ALA A 288 -10.52 -37.33 9.26
N LEU A 289 -9.87 -38.44 8.90
CA LEU A 289 -10.55 -39.74 8.82
C LEU A 289 -10.92 -40.30 10.20
N THR A 290 -10.18 -39.91 11.24
CA THR A 290 -10.41 -40.36 12.61
C THR A 290 -11.26 -39.32 13.35
N PRO A 291 -12.46 -39.66 13.82
CA PRO A 291 -13.27 -38.73 14.61
C PRO A 291 -12.55 -38.28 15.88
N GLY A 292 -12.56 -36.97 16.14
CA GLY A 292 -11.94 -36.38 17.33
C GLY A 292 -10.46 -36.03 17.20
N THR A 293 -9.86 -36.17 16.01
CA THR A 293 -8.53 -35.62 15.73
C THR A 293 -8.52 -34.09 16.00
N PRO A 294 -7.54 -33.57 16.76
CA PRO A 294 -7.35 -32.14 16.94
C PRO A 294 -7.19 -31.39 15.61
N ASN A 295 -7.69 -30.15 15.53
CA ASN A 295 -7.68 -29.38 14.28
C ASN A 295 -6.27 -29.16 13.72
N ASP A 296 -5.27 -29.00 14.59
CA ASP A 296 -3.87 -28.82 14.24
C ASP A 296 -3.18 -30.12 13.77
N GLU A 297 -3.79 -31.28 13.99
CA GLU A 297 -3.26 -32.60 13.60
C GLU A 297 -3.95 -33.18 12.35
N VAL A 298 -4.99 -32.52 11.81
CA VAL A 298 -5.77 -33.05 10.67
C VAL A 298 -4.88 -33.36 9.47
N MET A 299 -3.85 -32.54 9.23
CA MET A 299 -2.96 -32.65 8.08
C MET A 299 -1.76 -33.58 8.30
N ASP A 300 -1.51 -34.05 9.53
CA ASP A 300 -0.33 -34.85 9.88
C ASP A 300 -0.47 -36.33 9.47
N GLY A 301 -1.65 -36.74 9.03
CA GLY A 301 -1.97 -38.12 8.67
C GLY A 301 -2.81 -38.23 7.41
N LEU A 302 -3.42 -39.41 7.24
CA LEU A 302 -4.39 -39.64 6.17
C LEU A 302 -5.60 -38.73 6.41
N ASN A 303 -5.93 -37.90 5.43
CA ASN A 303 -6.99 -36.90 5.51
C ASN A 303 -7.81 -36.85 4.22
N ILE A 304 -8.96 -36.20 4.26
CA ILE A 304 -9.77 -35.92 3.08
C ILE A 304 -9.59 -34.44 2.75
N LYS A 305 -9.19 -34.12 1.52
CA LYS A 305 -9.21 -32.76 1.01
C LYS A 305 -10.44 -32.54 0.13
N ILE A 306 -11.09 -31.40 0.30
CA ILE A 306 -12.26 -31.00 -0.50
C ILE A 306 -12.01 -29.61 -1.08
N ALA A 307 -12.08 -29.50 -2.39
CA ALA A 307 -11.94 -28.23 -3.10
C ALA A 307 -13.02 -28.11 -4.17
N ASP A 308 -13.36 -26.88 -4.55
CA ASP A 308 -14.15 -26.68 -5.76
C ASP A 308 -13.27 -26.92 -7.00
N SER A 309 -13.87 -27.16 -8.17
CA SER A 309 -13.14 -27.15 -9.44
C SER A 309 -12.67 -25.74 -9.82
N ALA A 310 -13.33 -24.70 -9.30
CA ALA A 310 -12.83 -23.35 -9.25
C ALA A 310 -11.68 -23.30 -8.22
N PRO A 311 -10.68 -22.44 -8.43
CA PRO A 311 -9.43 -22.52 -7.66
C PRO A 311 -9.55 -22.12 -6.17
N ASP A 312 -10.75 -21.84 -5.65
CA ASP A 312 -10.99 -21.35 -4.29
C ASP A 312 -12.38 -21.77 -3.81
N VAL A 313 -12.62 -21.85 -2.51
CA VAL A 313 -13.92 -22.15 -1.88
C VAL A 313 -14.67 -20.87 -1.43
N ASP A 314 -14.03 -19.70 -1.49
CA ASP A 314 -14.59 -18.41 -1.03
C ASP A 314 -15.32 -17.60 -2.10
N HIS A 315 -15.72 -18.24 -3.20
CA HIS A 315 -16.49 -17.61 -4.27
C HIS A 315 -18.01 -17.65 -4.03
N ALA A 316 -18.76 -16.90 -4.83
CA ALA A 316 -20.20 -16.83 -4.71
C ALA A 316 -20.86 -18.18 -5.10
N PRO A 317 -21.95 -18.63 -4.45
CA PRO A 317 -22.57 -19.93 -4.74
C PRO A 317 -23.00 -20.15 -6.20
N ASP A 318 -23.21 -19.10 -6.98
CA ASP A 318 -23.54 -19.18 -8.41
C ASP A 318 -22.31 -19.28 -9.33
N GLU A 319 -21.10 -19.07 -8.79
CA GLU A 319 -19.82 -19.32 -9.46
C GLU A 319 -19.29 -20.75 -9.18
N HIS A 320 -19.97 -21.49 -8.30
CA HIS A 320 -19.66 -22.87 -7.92
C HIS A 320 -19.66 -23.81 -9.10
N SER A 321 -18.58 -24.59 -9.25
CA SER A 321 -18.36 -25.42 -10.43
C SER A 321 -18.30 -26.92 -10.16
N GLY A 322 -18.27 -27.32 -8.88
CA GLY A 322 -18.38 -28.70 -8.44
C GLY A 322 -17.37 -29.03 -7.36
N TRP A 323 -17.81 -29.66 -6.28
CA TRP A 323 -16.88 -30.17 -5.26
C TRP A 323 -16.14 -31.40 -5.77
N HIS A 324 -14.86 -31.47 -5.45
CA HIS A 324 -14.05 -32.67 -5.54
C HIS A 324 -13.60 -33.07 -4.14
N ALA A 325 -13.64 -34.36 -3.82
CA ALA A 325 -13.09 -34.87 -2.58
C ALA A 325 -12.08 -35.98 -2.83
N TRP A 326 -10.89 -35.80 -2.29
CA TRP A 326 -9.78 -36.73 -2.39
C TRP A 326 -9.38 -37.25 -1.03
N LEU A 327 -9.03 -38.54 -0.95
CA LEU A 327 -8.22 -39.07 0.12
C LEU A 327 -6.76 -38.68 -0.14
N CYS A 328 -6.12 -38.02 0.81
CA CYS A 328 -4.74 -37.59 0.75
C CYS A 328 -3.89 -38.29 1.82
N ASP A 329 -2.65 -38.62 1.49
CA ASP A 329 -1.66 -39.08 2.46
C ASP A 329 -1.13 -37.94 3.36
N SER A 330 -0.21 -38.26 4.27
CA SER A 330 0.39 -37.29 5.20
C SER A 330 1.24 -36.21 4.52
N ASP A 331 1.63 -36.42 3.26
CA ASP A 331 2.33 -35.40 2.47
C ASP A 331 1.34 -34.50 1.70
N GLY A 332 0.04 -34.76 1.85
CA GLY A 332 -1.05 -34.08 1.13
C GLY A 332 -1.22 -34.57 -0.30
N THR A 333 -0.59 -35.68 -0.70
CA THR A 333 -0.70 -36.22 -2.06
C THR A 333 -2.02 -36.96 -2.21
N PRO A 334 -2.83 -36.66 -3.24
CA PRO A 334 -4.06 -37.40 -3.51
C PRO A 334 -3.76 -38.88 -3.83
N VAL A 335 -4.39 -39.78 -3.09
CA VAL A 335 -4.32 -41.24 -3.25
C VAL A 335 -5.54 -41.75 -4.02
N GLU A 336 -6.70 -41.16 -3.78
CA GLU A 336 -7.98 -41.59 -4.34
C GLU A 336 -8.93 -40.39 -4.46
N GLU A 337 -9.56 -40.19 -5.61
CA GLU A 337 -10.73 -39.32 -5.74
C GLU A 337 -11.99 -40.16 -5.56
N PHE A 338 -12.84 -39.79 -4.61
CA PHE A 338 -14.06 -40.56 -4.31
C PHE A 338 -15.34 -39.74 -4.47
N TYR A 339 -15.22 -38.44 -4.75
CA TYR A 339 -16.33 -37.57 -5.10
C TYR A 339 -15.90 -36.59 -6.19
N ASP A 340 -16.73 -36.48 -7.23
CA ASP A 340 -16.62 -35.49 -8.29
C ASP A 340 -18.04 -34.97 -8.58
N GLY A 341 -18.29 -33.73 -8.16
CA GLY A 341 -19.55 -33.02 -8.31
C GLY A 341 -19.62 -32.17 -9.59
N THR A 342 -18.61 -32.24 -10.46
CA THR A 342 -18.61 -31.46 -11.70
C THR A 342 -19.79 -31.85 -12.58
N ALA A 343 -20.52 -30.85 -13.05
CA ALA A 343 -21.47 -31.05 -14.11
C ALA A 343 -20.77 -30.73 -15.45
N ASP A 344 -20.87 -31.65 -16.43
CA ASP A 344 -20.26 -31.57 -17.78
C ASP A 344 -20.64 -30.29 -18.58
N GLY A 345 -20.24 -29.12 -18.11
CA GLY A 345 -20.60 -27.79 -18.62
C GLY A 345 -21.99 -27.28 -18.21
N ALA A 346 -22.71 -27.93 -17.30
CA ALA A 346 -24.00 -27.42 -16.78
C ALA A 346 -23.79 -26.64 -15.48
N PRO A 347 -24.67 -25.66 -15.15
CA PRO A 347 -24.62 -25.00 -13.84
C PRO A 347 -24.80 -26.00 -12.70
N VAL A 348 -23.95 -25.92 -11.68
CA VAL A 348 -24.05 -26.73 -10.46
C VAL A 348 -24.86 -25.98 -9.42
N ASP A 349 -25.84 -26.66 -8.80
CA ASP A 349 -26.55 -26.12 -7.64
C ASP A 349 -25.68 -26.34 -6.40
N CYS A 350 -25.02 -25.27 -5.93
CA CYS A 350 -24.02 -25.35 -4.87
C CYS A 350 -24.55 -25.99 -3.58
N ALA A 351 -25.79 -25.71 -3.18
CA ALA A 351 -26.36 -26.30 -1.96
C ALA A 351 -26.58 -27.82 -2.11
N THR A 352 -27.10 -28.25 -3.26
CA THR A 352 -27.33 -29.67 -3.57
C THR A 352 -26.01 -30.43 -3.66
N ASP A 353 -25.02 -29.86 -4.35
CA ASP A 353 -23.70 -30.47 -4.50
C ASP A 353 -22.95 -30.52 -3.16
N SER A 354 -23.02 -29.47 -2.35
CA SER A 354 -22.47 -29.44 -0.99
C SER A 354 -23.04 -30.55 -0.10
N ALA A 355 -24.36 -30.77 -0.14
CA ALA A 355 -25.01 -31.84 0.61
C ALA A 355 -24.62 -33.24 0.12
N ALA A 356 -24.39 -33.40 -1.19
CA ALA A 356 -23.93 -34.65 -1.78
C ALA A 356 -22.46 -34.94 -1.42
N ALA A 357 -21.58 -33.96 -1.52
CA ALA A 357 -20.19 -34.03 -1.11
C ALA A 357 -20.07 -34.40 0.38
N ALA A 358 -20.77 -33.67 1.25
CA ALA A 358 -20.77 -33.91 2.70
C ALA A 358 -21.18 -35.35 3.06
N ARG A 359 -22.18 -35.89 2.36
CA ARG A 359 -22.61 -37.28 2.54
C ARG A 359 -21.55 -38.28 2.08
N ALA A 360 -20.95 -38.07 0.91
CA ALA A 360 -19.88 -38.94 0.41
C ALA A 360 -18.68 -38.98 1.37
N ILE A 361 -18.34 -37.84 1.97
CA ILE A 361 -17.27 -37.74 2.97
C ILE A 361 -17.64 -38.48 4.26
N ALA A 362 -18.86 -38.29 4.77
CA ALA A 362 -19.34 -39.01 5.94
C ALA A 362 -19.34 -40.54 5.73
N ASP A 363 -19.78 -41.00 4.56
CA ASP A 363 -19.76 -42.41 4.18
C ASP A 363 -18.32 -42.95 4.11
N ARG A 364 -17.37 -42.15 3.58
CA ARG A 364 -15.95 -42.52 3.51
C ARG A 364 -15.30 -42.64 4.88
N ILE A 365 -15.64 -41.74 5.81
CA ILE A 365 -15.19 -41.80 7.21
C ILE A 365 -15.73 -43.06 7.87
N ALA A 366 -17.04 -43.33 7.74
CA ALA A 366 -17.67 -44.51 8.30
C ALA A 366 -17.06 -45.81 7.77
N ALA A 367 -16.77 -45.88 6.46
CA ALA A 367 -16.13 -47.04 5.84
C ALA A 367 -14.68 -47.28 6.32
N SER A 368 -13.98 -46.24 6.75
CA SER A 368 -12.60 -46.35 7.24
C SER A 368 -12.51 -46.82 8.70
N ALA A 369 -13.61 -46.74 9.44
CA ALA A 369 -13.71 -47.18 10.82
C ALA A 369 -14.14 -48.66 10.97
N ALA A 370 -14.60 -49.28 9.89
CA ALA A 370 -15.06 -50.68 9.84
C ALA A 370 -13.93 -51.62 9.41
#